data_AF-E2AAY8-F1
#
_entry.id   AF-E2AAY8-F1
#
_cell.length_a   1.000
_cell.length_b   1.000
_cell.length_c   1.000
_cell.angle_alpha   90.00
_cell.angle_beta   90.00
_cell.angle_gamma   90.00
#
_symmetry.space_group_name_H-M   'P 1'
#
loop_
_entity.id
_entity.type
_entity.pdbx_description
1 polymer ?
#
loop_
_entity_poly.entity_id
_entity_poly.type
_entity_poly.pdbx_seq_one_letter_code
_entity_poly.pdbx_strand_id
1 'polypeptide(L)'
;LIEFVRIRRGLWDHSLPTSERTRLKKDSLWQEIVNAFDGSLSMEAIKQRWKHLRDSYMKARKKMRGYVRSGSGVESGHPLRSSFAHYEEMRFLDDTIKTAP
;
A
#
# COMPACT_ATOMS: atom_id res chain seq x y z
N LEU A 1 -6.97 -1.08 9.10
CA LEU A 1 -7.11 -0.98 7.62
C LEU A 1 -6.02 -1.76 6.90
N ILE A 2 -4.74 -1.52 7.23
CA ILE A 2 -3.59 -2.20 6.59
C ILE A 2 -3.71 -3.72 6.68
N GLU A 3 -3.94 -4.27 7.88
CA GLU A 3 -4.14 -5.71 8.09
C GLU A 3 -5.28 -6.29 7.22
N PHE A 4 -6.44 -5.62 7.18
CA PHE A 4 -7.59 -6.04 6.37
C PHE A 4 -7.31 -6.07 4.88
N VAL A 5 -6.46 -5.17 4.37
CA VAL A 5 -6.00 -5.18 2.99
C VAL A 5 -4.95 -6.26 2.78
N ARG A 6 -4.02 -6.44 3.73
CA ARG A 6 -2.96 -7.45 3.69
C ARG A 6 -3.53 -8.86 3.51
N ILE A 7 -4.55 -9.23 4.29
CA ILE A 7 -5.20 -10.54 4.18
C ILE A 7 -5.96 -10.73 2.85
N ARG A 8 -6.39 -9.63 2.21
CA ARG A 8 -7.14 -9.65 0.93
C ARG A 8 -6.20 -9.43 -0.25
N ARG A 9 -5.47 -10.47 -0.64
CA ARG A 9 -4.49 -10.44 -1.75
C ARG A 9 -5.07 -9.87 -3.05
N GLY A 10 -6.35 -10.09 -3.37
CA GLY A 10 -7.00 -9.52 -4.57
C GLY A 10 -6.97 -7.98 -4.67
N LEU A 11 -6.70 -7.27 -3.57
CA LEU A 11 -6.61 -5.81 -3.54
C LEU A 11 -5.23 -5.26 -3.91
N TRP A 12 -4.16 -6.02 -3.71
CA TRP A 12 -2.78 -5.52 -3.79
C TRP A 12 -1.81 -6.46 -4.51
N ASP A 13 -2.17 -7.74 -4.67
CA ASP A 13 -1.33 -8.74 -5.29
C ASP A 13 -1.50 -8.76 -6.80
N HIS A 14 -0.44 -8.32 -7.49
CA HIS A 14 -0.40 -8.26 -8.94
C HIS A 14 0.03 -9.59 -9.59
N SER A 15 0.49 -10.57 -8.80
CA SER A 15 0.79 -11.92 -9.28
C SER A 15 -0.47 -12.74 -9.55
N LEU A 16 -1.61 -12.35 -8.97
CA LEU A 16 -2.88 -13.03 -9.17
C LEU A 16 -3.36 -12.93 -10.63
N PRO A 17 -4.06 -13.95 -11.15
CA PRO A 17 -4.68 -13.91 -12.47
C PRO A 17 -5.58 -12.68 -12.67
N THR A 18 -5.73 -12.22 -13.91
CA THR A 18 -6.65 -11.11 -14.25
C THR A 18 -8.11 -11.42 -13.89
N SER A 19 -8.50 -12.69 -13.95
CA SER A 19 -9.82 -13.19 -13.51
C SER A 19 -10.07 -13.00 -12.00
N GLU A 20 -9.01 -12.87 -11.20
CA GLU A 20 -9.08 -12.63 -9.76
C GLU A 20 -9.02 -11.14 -9.40
N ARG A 21 -8.67 -10.29 -10.37
CA ARG A 21 -8.45 -8.85 -10.19
C ARG A 21 -9.52 -8.00 -10.88
N THR A 22 -10.64 -8.61 -11.25
CA THR A 22 -11.76 -7.92 -11.89
C THR A 22 -12.32 -6.82 -10.99
N ARG A 23 -12.95 -5.80 -11.61
CA ARG A 23 -13.54 -4.68 -10.86
C ARG A 23 -14.57 -5.18 -9.84
N LEU A 24 -15.39 -6.15 -10.22
CA LEU A 24 -16.41 -6.76 -9.34
C LEU A 24 -15.78 -7.41 -8.11
N LYS A 25 -14.78 -8.28 -8.28
CA LYS A 25 -14.09 -8.92 -7.15
C LYS A 25 -13.45 -7.91 -6.23
N LYS A 26 -12.79 -6.89 -6.77
CA LYS A 26 -12.19 -5.82 -5.96
C LYS A 26 -13.24 -5.06 -5.16
N ASP A 27 -14.37 -4.75 -5.75
CA ASP A 27 -15.44 -4.03 -5.06
C ASP A 27 -16.05 -4.86 -3.94
N SER A 28 -16.28 -6.16 -4.18
CA SER A 28 -16.68 -7.09 -3.12
C SER A 28 -15.68 -7.13 -1.96
N LEU A 29 -14.37 -7.21 -2.25
CA LEU A 29 -13.33 -7.18 -1.23
C LEU A 29 -13.31 -5.87 -0.43
N TRP A 30 -13.56 -4.73 -1.08
CA TRP A 30 -13.70 -3.44 -0.39
C TRP A 30 -14.96 -3.40 0.47
N GLN A 31 -16.06 -3.98 0.00
CA GLN A 31 -17.30 -4.06 0.76
C GLN A 31 -17.12 -4.91 2.03
N GLU A 32 -16.39 -6.03 1.95
CA GLU A 32 -16.07 -6.81 3.14
C GLU A 32 -15.25 -6.01 4.16
N ILE A 33 -14.33 -5.15 3.71
CA ILE A 33 -13.58 -4.28 4.61
C ILE A 33 -14.55 -3.27 5.26
N VAL A 34 -15.45 -2.65 4.50
CA VAL A 34 -16.48 -1.74 5.05
C VAL A 34 -17.32 -2.44 6.11
N ASN A 35 -17.77 -3.66 5.83
CA ASN A 35 -18.56 -4.46 6.76
C ASN A 35 -17.75 -4.81 8.03
N ALA A 36 -16.44 -5.05 7.92
CA ALA A 36 -15.57 -5.29 9.07
C ALA A 36 -15.34 -4.04 9.94
N PHE A 37 -15.60 -2.84 9.41
CA PHE A 37 -15.66 -1.58 10.17
C PHE A 37 -17.08 -1.26 10.66
N ASP A 38 -17.99 -2.24 10.66
CA ASP A 38 -19.39 -2.10 11.07
C ASP A 38 -20.15 -1.03 10.27
N GLY A 39 -19.70 -0.73 9.05
CA GLY A 39 -20.25 0.37 8.24
C GLY A 39 -19.95 1.77 8.78
N SER A 40 -19.09 1.91 9.79
CA SER A 40 -18.66 3.21 10.36
C SER A 40 -18.04 4.14 9.31
N LEU A 41 -17.46 3.58 8.25
CA LEU A 41 -16.83 4.32 7.17
C LEU A 41 -17.42 3.89 5.83
N SER A 42 -17.73 4.87 4.97
CA SER A 42 -18.13 4.59 3.60
C SER A 42 -17.01 3.92 2.80
N MET A 43 -17.37 3.16 1.77
CA MET A 43 -16.41 2.52 0.88
C MET A 43 -15.42 3.54 0.28
N GLU A 44 -15.90 4.73 -0.07
CA GLU A 44 -15.06 5.82 -0.58
C GLU A 44 -14.06 6.30 0.46
N ALA A 45 -14.48 6.50 1.71
CA ALA A 45 -13.59 6.91 2.80
C ALA A 45 -12.50 5.86 3.06
N ILE A 46 -12.86 4.57 3.02
CA ILE A 46 -11.90 3.48 3.17
C ILE A 46 -10.89 3.45 2.01
N LYS A 47 -11.37 3.52 0.77
CA LYS A 47 -10.52 3.57 -0.44
C LYS A 47 -9.58 4.78 -0.39
N GLN A 48 -10.07 5.95 0.04
CA GLN A 48 -9.26 7.17 0.18
C GLN A 48 -8.21 7.05 1.29
N ARG A 49 -8.55 6.50 2.46
CA ARG A 49 -7.59 6.23 3.54
C ARG A 49 -6.49 5.27 3.08
N TRP A 50 -6.87 4.19 2.37
CA TRP A 50 -5.91 3.26 1.81
C TRP A 50 -4.99 3.93 0.78
N LYS A 51 -5.54 4.77 -0.10
CA LYS A 51 -4.75 5.58 -1.05
C LYS A 51 -3.71 6.42 -0.33
N HIS A 52 -4.10 7.17 0.72
CA HIS A 52 -3.18 8.00 1.50
C HIS A 52 -2.06 7.18 2.18
N LEU A 53 -2.41 6.01 2.74
CA LEU A 53 -1.44 5.09 3.34
C LEU A 53 -0.45 4.58 2.29
N ARG A 54 -0.94 4.13 1.14
CA ARG A 54 -0.11 3.63 0.04
C ARG A 54 0.83 4.72 -0.48
N ASP A 55 0.33 5.94 -0.67
CA ASP A 55 1.14 7.08 -1.11
C ASP A 55 2.26 7.39 -0.11
N SER A 56 1.92 7.42 1.18
CA SER A 56 2.90 7.62 2.27
C SER A 56 3.94 6.50 2.30
N TYR A 57 3.51 5.24 2.15
CA TYR A 57 4.42 4.11 2.05
C TYR A 57 5.35 4.21 0.83
N MET A 58 4.85 4.59 -0.35
CA MET A 58 5.69 4.74 -1.55
C MET A 58 6.73 5.84 -1.37
N LYS A 59 6.37 6.96 -0.73
CA LYS A 59 7.32 8.04 -0.38
C LYS A 59 8.37 7.54 0.60
N ALA A 60 7.96 6.86 1.66
CA ALA A 60 8.86 6.27 2.66
C ALA A 60 9.81 5.23 2.03
N ARG A 61 9.27 4.36 1.16
CA ARG A 61 10.06 3.37 0.41
C ARG A 61 11.08 4.03 -0.51
N LYS A 62 10.70 5.08 -1.22
CA LYS A 62 11.59 5.81 -2.12
C LYS A 62 12.76 6.45 -1.35
N LYS A 63 12.50 7.02 -0.18
CA LYS A 63 13.53 7.51 0.75
C LYS A 63 14.42 6.37 1.27
N MET A 64 13.82 5.24 1.61
CA MET A 64 14.51 4.04 2.11
C MET A 64 15.45 3.40 1.09
N ARG A 65 15.01 3.30 -0.16
CA ARG A 65 15.84 2.85 -1.28
C ARG A 65 16.86 3.92 -1.75
N GLY A 66 16.92 5.06 -1.04
CA GLY A 66 17.83 6.19 -1.25
C GLY A 66 17.78 6.79 -2.62
N TYR A 67 16.58 6.87 -3.19
CA TYR A 67 16.37 7.84 -4.23
C TYR A 67 16.50 9.24 -3.61
N VAL A 68 17.66 9.84 -3.78
CA VAL A 68 17.92 11.27 -3.59
C VAL A 68 17.62 11.93 -4.93
N ARG A 69 16.66 12.85 -4.96
CA ARG A 69 16.47 13.72 -6.12
C ARG A 69 17.73 14.60 -6.21
N SER A 70 18.51 14.47 -7.28
CA SER A 70 19.67 15.34 -7.55
C SER A 70 19.23 16.80 -7.46
N GLY A 71 19.66 17.52 -6.42
CA GLY A 71 19.28 18.91 -6.18
C GLY A 71 18.85 19.18 -4.74
N SER A 72 19.77 19.01 -3.79
CA SER A 72 19.89 19.72 -2.50
C SER A 72 20.95 18.99 -1.67
N GLY A 73 21.96 19.72 -1.21
CA GLY A 73 23.07 19.18 -0.43
C GLY A 73 22.63 18.67 0.94
N VAL A 74 22.12 17.45 1.00
CA VAL A 74 21.94 16.69 2.24
C VAL A 74 22.88 15.51 2.23
N GLU A 75 23.74 15.49 3.24
CA GLU A 75 24.82 14.56 3.42
C GLU A 75 24.26 13.16 3.76
N SER A 76 24.65 12.19 2.91
CA SER A 76 25.15 10.88 3.31
C SER A 76 24.34 10.08 4.35
N GLY A 77 23.35 9.32 3.87
CA GLY A 77 22.86 8.15 4.59
C GLY A 77 21.40 7.85 4.32
N HIS A 78 21.12 6.65 3.80
CA HIS A 78 19.76 6.12 3.84
C HIS A 78 19.35 6.00 5.31
N PRO A 79 18.16 6.48 5.71
CA PRO A 79 17.74 6.34 7.10
C PRO A 79 17.62 4.85 7.45
N LEU A 80 18.24 4.45 8.58
CA LEU A 80 18.24 3.05 9.04
C LEU A 80 16.82 2.52 9.32
N ARG A 81 15.88 3.44 9.64
CA ARG A 81 14.46 3.17 9.90
C ARG A 81 13.57 4.24 9.31
N SER A 82 12.35 3.85 8.92
CA SER A 82 11.44 4.73 8.19
C SER A 82 10.70 5.60 9.19
N SER A 83 10.61 6.90 8.92
CA SER A 83 9.78 7.82 9.73
C SER A 83 8.29 7.55 9.59
N PHE A 84 7.88 6.73 8.61
CA PHE A 84 6.50 6.28 8.47
C PHE A 84 6.24 5.10 9.41
N ALA A 85 5.39 5.30 10.40
CA ALA A 85 5.09 4.32 11.45
C ALA A 85 4.62 2.96 10.91
N HIS A 86 3.84 2.96 9.84
CA HIS A 86 3.29 1.75 9.23
C HIS A 86 4.19 1.13 8.15
N TYR A 87 5.46 1.52 8.08
CA TYR A 87 6.36 1.07 7.02
C TYR A 87 6.57 -0.44 7.02
N GLU A 88 6.78 -1.03 8.20
CA GLU A 88 6.97 -2.49 8.34
C GLU A 88 5.69 -3.26 8.00
N GLU A 89 4.55 -2.78 8.48
CA GLU A 89 3.24 -3.39 8.22
C GLU A 89 2.86 -3.35 6.74
N MET A 90 3.36 -2.38 5.98
CA MET A 90 3.07 -2.23 4.55
C MET A 90 4.14 -2.85 3.64
N ARG A 91 5.19 -3.49 4.19
CA ARG A 91 6.25 -4.14 3.40
C ARG A 91 5.76 -5.28 2.52
N PHE A 92 4.59 -5.88 2.77
CA PHE A 92 4.00 -6.87 1.87
C PHE A 92 3.76 -6.33 0.46
N LEU A 93 3.66 -5.01 0.29
CA LEU A 93 3.56 -4.37 -1.02
C LEU A 93 4.86 -4.41 -1.83
N ASP A 94 6.01 -4.72 -1.21
CA ASP A 94 7.29 -4.78 -1.92
C ASP A 94 7.43 -6.02 -2.80
N ASP A 95 6.88 -7.15 -2.37
CA ASP A 95 6.97 -8.43 -3.09
C ASP A 95 6.18 -8.40 -4.42
N THR A 96 5.15 -7.55 -4.52
CA THR A 96 4.29 -7.47 -5.70
C THR A 96 4.72 -6.41 -6.71
N ILE A 97 5.69 -5.56 -6.36
CA ILE A 97 6.21 -4.50 -7.23
C ILE A 97 7.47 -4.95 -7.99
N LYS A 98 7.99 -6.15 -7.72
CA LYS A 98 9.14 -6.73 -8.45
C LYS A 98 8.80 -7.29 -9.84
N THR A 99 7.53 -7.39 -10.21
CA THR A 99 7.12 -7.87 -11.55
C THR A 99 6.83 -6.71 -12.48
N ALA A 100 7.88 -6.07 -12.98
CA ALA A 100 7.89 -5.43 -14.28
C ALA A 100 9.28 -5.73 -14.88
N PRO A 101 9.39 -6.60 -15.91
CA PRO A 101 10.62 -6.72 -16.69
C PRO A 101 10.92 -5.44 -17.48
#